data_AF-A0A5D0RBA9-F1
#
_entry.id   AF-A0A5D0RBA9-F1
#
_cell.length_a   1.000
_cell.length_b   1.000
_cell.length_c   1.000
_cell.angle_alpha   90.00
_cell.angle_beta   90.00
_cell.angle_gamma   90.00
#
_symmetry.space_group_name_H-M   'P 1'
#
loop_
_entity.id
_entity.type
_entity.pdbx_description
1 polymer ?
#
loop_
_entity_poly.entity_id
_entity_poly.type
_entity_poly.pdbx_seq_one_letter_code
_entity_poly.pdbx_strand_id
1 'polypeptide(L)'
;MTLQLESYLGNPIESLSPLVTEFEKITKTFKLCSEQDFAGMKYNEILVCLKDDKRIESIFVNFPFIITAFEYTNIISNYGSPDNCIVKDKLETVSKSDSFNQSLVKRNYSTKEVEFKDKPLCMLWNKNDYTLKIMFYYEQNGMQLIFSSKY
;
A
#
# COMPACT_ATOMS: atom_id res chain seq x y z
N MET A 1 -10.60 0.72 19.04
CA MET A 1 -9.34 -0.06 19.07
C MET A 1 -8.82 -0.04 17.64
N THR A 2 -7.58 0.40 17.42
CA THR A 2 -6.99 0.48 16.08
C THR A 2 -6.39 -0.86 15.73
N LEU A 3 -6.84 -1.48 14.63
CA LEU A 3 -6.27 -2.73 14.15
C LEU A 3 -4.84 -2.49 13.63
N GLN A 4 -3.88 -3.19 14.22
CA GLN A 4 -2.48 -3.19 13.77
C GLN A 4 -2.29 -4.26 12.69
N LEU A 5 -2.45 -3.86 11.43
CA LEU A 5 -2.34 -4.77 10.28
C LEU A 5 -0.95 -5.40 10.17
N GLU A 6 0.10 -4.66 10.56
CA GLU A 6 1.48 -5.13 10.58
C GLU A 6 1.69 -6.36 11.47
N SER A 7 0.86 -6.55 12.51
CA SER A 7 0.97 -7.69 13.42
C SER A 7 0.57 -9.04 12.81
N TYR A 8 -0.09 -9.01 11.64
CA TYR A 8 -0.51 -10.20 10.90
C TYR A 8 0.51 -10.65 9.86
N LEU A 9 1.51 -9.82 9.55
CA LEU A 9 2.55 -10.18 8.58
C LEU A 9 3.31 -11.42 9.07
N GLY A 10 3.58 -12.35 8.15
CA GLY A 10 4.25 -13.62 8.45
C GLY A 10 3.38 -14.68 9.13
N ASN A 11 2.18 -14.34 9.59
CA ASN A 11 1.24 -15.31 10.15
C ASN A 11 0.54 -16.11 9.05
N PRO A 12 0.04 -17.32 9.34
CA PRO A 12 -0.86 -18.04 8.43
C PRO A 12 -2.11 -17.21 8.12
N ILE A 13 -2.65 -17.34 6.91
CA ILE A 13 -3.87 -16.61 6.50
C ILE A 13 -5.06 -16.84 7.44
N GLU A 14 -5.14 -18.01 8.08
CA GLU A 14 -6.15 -18.38 9.05
C GLU A 14 -6.15 -17.47 10.30
N SER A 15 -5.04 -16.76 10.56
CA SER A 15 -4.98 -15.76 11.64
C SER A 15 -5.94 -14.59 11.42
N LEU A 16 -6.40 -14.36 10.18
CA LEU A 16 -7.38 -13.33 9.84
C LEU A 16 -8.83 -13.78 10.06
N SER A 17 -9.09 -15.08 10.25
CA SER A 17 -10.45 -15.60 10.40
C SER A 17 -11.32 -14.90 11.47
N PRO A 18 -10.79 -14.46 12.63
CA PRO A 18 -11.58 -13.72 13.61
C PRO A 18 -12.01 -12.31 13.15
N LEU A 19 -11.32 -11.76 12.14
CA LEU A 19 -11.49 -10.38 11.69
C LEU A 19 -12.37 -10.25 10.46
N VAL A 20 -12.63 -11.35 9.74
CA VAL A 20 -13.21 -11.32 8.40
C VAL A 20 -14.56 -12.04 8.37
N THR A 21 -15.52 -11.46 7.64
CA THR A 21 -16.86 -12.03 7.44
C THR A 21 -16.98 -12.75 6.11
N GLU A 22 -16.32 -12.26 5.08
CA GLU A 22 -16.45 -12.74 3.70
C GLU A 22 -15.07 -12.80 3.05
N PHE A 23 -14.87 -13.83 2.22
CA PHE A 23 -13.63 -14.03 1.46
C PHE A 23 -13.95 -14.14 -0.03
N GLU A 24 -13.43 -13.19 -0.81
CA GLU A 24 -13.46 -13.25 -2.26
C GLU A 24 -12.20 -13.96 -2.77
N LYS A 25 -12.36 -15.22 -3.19
CA LYS A 25 -11.27 -16.12 -3.60
C LYS A 25 -10.41 -15.59 -4.76
N ILE A 26 -10.99 -14.80 -5.66
CA ILE A 26 -10.34 -14.38 -6.90
C ILE A 26 -9.38 -13.21 -6.65
N THR A 27 -9.83 -12.23 -5.87
CA THR A 27 -9.11 -10.99 -5.57
C THR A 27 -8.28 -11.09 -4.29
N LYS A 28 -8.49 -12.15 -3.49
CA LYS A 28 -7.99 -12.27 -2.11
C LYS A 28 -8.37 -11.06 -1.26
N THR A 29 -9.55 -10.50 -1.53
CA THR A 29 -10.17 -9.43 -0.75
C THR A 29 -10.96 -10.04 0.41
N PHE A 30 -10.81 -9.44 1.58
CA PHE A 30 -11.50 -9.82 2.79
C PHE A 30 -12.28 -8.62 3.32
N LYS A 31 -13.56 -8.85 3.60
CA LYS A 31 -14.41 -7.89 4.29
C LYS A 31 -14.27 -8.11 5.80
N LEU A 32 -14.05 -7.02 6.53
CA LEU A 32 -13.86 -7.05 7.97
C LEU A 32 -15.21 -7.10 8.71
N CYS A 33 -15.22 -7.75 9.87
CA CYS A 33 -16.39 -7.84 10.76
C CYS A 33 -16.88 -6.48 11.28
N SER A 34 -15.99 -5.49 11.33
CA SER A 34 -16.32 -4.13 11.75
C SER A 34 -15.41 -3.13 11.03
N GLU A 35 -15.93 -1.91 10.87
CA GLU A 35 -15.15 -0.79 10.36
C GLU A 35 -13.94 -0.53 11.27
N GLN A 36 -12.77 -0.44 10.64
CA GLN A 36 -11.49 -0.13 11.26
C GLN A 36 -11.09 1.31 10.95
N ASP A 37 -10.16 1.82 11.75
CA ASP A 37 -9.58 3.14 11.59
C ASP A 37 -8.08 3.03 11.33
N PHE A 38 -7.59 3.80 10.39
CA PHE A 38 -6.16 4.05 10.21
C PHE A 38 -5.92 5.56 10.12
N ALA A 39 -5.40 6.14 11.20
CA ALA A 39 -5.05 7.56 11.28
C ALA A 39 -6.22 8.53 10.98
N GLY A 40 -7.45 8.12 11.33
CA GLY A 40 -8.68 8.87 11.05
C GLY A 40 -9.40 8.42 9.77
N MET A 41 -8.78 7.54 8.98
CA MET A 41 -9.37 7.00 7.74
C MET A 41 -10.09 5.68 8.03
N LYS A 42 -11.36 5.61 7.67
CA LYS A 42 -12.18 4.41 7.86
C LYS A 42 -12.02 3.42 6.72
N TYR A 43 -11.93 2.14 7.05
CA TYR A 43 -11.91 1.05 6.08
C TYR A 43 -12.56 -0.20 6.66
N ASN A 44 -13.13 -1.02 5.80
CA ASN A 44 -13.77 -2.28 6.18
C ASN A 44 -13.35 -3.43 5.26
N GLU A 45 -12.38 -3.22 4.39
CA GLU A 45 -11.89 -4.20 3.42
C GLU A 45 -10.38 -4.17 3.38
N ILE A 46 -9.77 -5.36 3.29
CA ILE A 46 -8.34 -5.54 3.10
C ILE A 46 -8.10 -6.51 1.95
N LEU A 47 -7.02 -6.34 1.21
CA LEU A 47 -6.51 -7.36 0.30
C LEU A 47 -5.25 -7.98 0.87
N VAL A 48 -5.03 -9.25 0.61
CA VAL A 48 -3.91 -9.99 1.18
C VAL A 48 -3.16 -10.75 0.09
N CYS A 49 -1.85 -10.52 0.03
CA CYS A 49 -0.93 -11.37 -0.73
C CYS A 49 -0.24 -12.35 0.21
N LEU A 50 -0.03 -13.57 -0.29
CA LEU A 50 0.51 -14.68 0.46
C LEU A 50 1.79 -15.14 -0.21
N LYS A 51 2.73 -15.62 0.60
CA LYS A 51 3.85 -16.44 0.14
C LYS A 51 3.39 -17.83 -0.30
N ASP A 52 4.31 -18.57 -0.90
CA ASP A 52 4.10 -19.96 -1.33
C ASP A 52 3.69 -20.89 -0.17
N ASP A 53 4.17 -20.61 1.05
CA ASP A 53 3.83 -21.36 2.27
C ASP A 53 2.52 -20.91 2.94
N LYS A 54 1.72 -20.06 2.26
CA LYS A 54 0.45 -19.49 2.71
C LYS A 54 0.54 -18.53 3.90
N ARG A 55 1.73 -18.06 4.26
CA ARG A 55 1.88 -16.94 5.20
C ARG A 55 1.58 -15.61 4.53
N ILE A 56 1.08 -14.67 5.31
CA ILE A 56 0.77 -13.32 4.86
C ILE A 56 2.07 -12.59 4.52
N GLU A 57 2.24 -12.23 3.25
CA GLU A 57 3.37 -11.44 2.77
C GLU A 57 3.08 -9.96 2.87
N SER A 58 1.88 -9.56 2.43
CA SER A 58 1.47 -8.16 2.43
C SER A 58 -0.04 -7.99 2.57
N ILE A 59 -0.42 -6.87 3.17
CA ILE A 59 -1.81 -6.45 3.38
C ILE A 59 -1.99 -5.07 2.76
N PHE A 60 -3.07 -4.92 2.01
CA PHE A 60 -3.39 -3.70 1.27
C PHE A 60 -4.73 -3.15 1.75
N VAL A 61 -4.83 -1.83 1.84
CA VAL A 61 -6.09 -1.11 2.05
C VAL A 61 -6.20 -0.05 0.97
N ASN A 62 -7.29 -0.07 0.22
CA ASN A 62 -7.56 0.92 -0.82
C ASN A 62 -8.50 1.99 -0.26
N PHE A 63 -8.12 3.26 -0.44
CA PHE A 63 -8.96 4.40 -0.07
C PHE A 63 -9.36 5.18 -1.33
N PRO A 64 -10.64 5.49 -1.54
CA PRO A 64 -11.13 6.24 -2.70
C PRO A 64 -10.97 7.77 -2.49
N PHE A 65 -9.89 8.18 -1.83
CA PHE A 65 -9.51 9.56 -1.59
C PHE A 65 -8.00 9.64 -1.35
N ILE A 66 -7.47 10.86 -1.41
CA ILE A 66 -6.07 11.15 -1.04
C ILE A 66 -6.07 11.70 0.39
N ILE A 67 -5.09 11.30 1.20
CA ILE A 67 -4.95 11.85 2.57
C ILE A 67 -4.80 13.38 2.56
N THR A 68 -5.40 14.00 3.57
CA THR A 68 -5.23 15.40 3.94
C THR A 68 -4.00 15.60 4.82
N ALA A 69 -3.64 16.86 5.07
CA ALA A 69 -2.59 17.20 6.03
C ALA A 69 -2.88 16.69 7.46
N PHE A 70 -4.16 16.60 7.84
CA PHE A 70 -4.55 16.09 9.15
C PHE A 70 -4.25 14.59 9.27
N GLU A 71 -4.70 13.78 8.31
CA GLU A 71 -4.41 12.34 8.29
C GLU A 71 -2.91 12.07 8.15
N TYR A 72 -2.19 12.84 7.33
CA TYR A 72 -0.74 12.77 7.23
C TYR A 72 -0.05 13.01 8.59
N THR A 73 -0.49 14.03 9.34
CA THR A 73 0.04 14.32 10.67
C THR A 73 -0.23 13.17 11.64
N ASN A 74 -1.43 12.57 11.59
CA ASN A 74 -1.76 11.40 12.41
C ASN A 74 -0.89 10.17 12.05
N ILE A 75 -0.60 9.96 10.77
CA ILE A 75 0.29 8.88 10.32
C ILE A 75 1.70 9.10 10.88
N ILE A 76 2.25 10.33 10.77
CA ILE A 76 3.56 10.65 11.33
C ILE A 76 3.57 10.48 12.85
N SER A 77 2.51 10.86 13.55
CA SER A 77 2.42 10.67 15.01
C SER A 77 2.52 9.20 15.42
N ASN A 78 2.05 8.28 14.58
CA ASN A 78 2.03 6.84 14.88
C ASN A 78 3.29 6.12 14.38
N TYR A 79 3.82 6.52 13.23
CA TYR A 79 4.91 5.80 12.53
C TYR A 79 6.20 6.62 12.39
N GLY A 80 6.25 7.86 12.84
CA GLY A 80 7.36 8.79 12.60
C GLY A 80 7.39 9.32 11.16
N SER A 81 8.43 10.06 10.80
CA SER A 81 8.63 10.55 9.44
C SER A 81 8.90 9.39 8.47
N PRO A 82 8.45 9.47 7.20
CA PRO A 82 8.80 8.49 6.18
C PRO A 82 10.31 8.54 5.91
N ASP A 83 10.89 7.37 5.63
CA ASP A 83 12.28 7.25 5.20
C ASP A 83 12.47 7.78 3.77
N ASN A 84 11.46 7.62 2.92
CA ASN A 84 11.46 8.16 1.57
C ASN A 84 10.09 8.69 1.18
N CYS A 85 10.07 9.80 0.46
CA CYS A 85 8.88 10.41 -0.11
C CYS A 85 9.18 10.80 -1.55
N ILE A 86 8.52 10.19 -2.52
CA ILE A 86 9.03 10.08 -3.90
C ILE A 86 8.02 10.62 -4.91
N VAL A 87 8.49 11.43 -5.86
CA VAL A 87 7.74 11.85 -7.07
C VAL A 87 8.45 11.38 -8.35
N LYS A 88 7.72 11.27 -9.46
CA LYS A 88 8.30 11.11 -10.81
C LYS A 88 9.02 12.41 -11.18
N ASP A 89 10.30 12.32 -11.53
CA ASP A 89 11.09 13.46 -12.01
C ASP A 89 11.08 13.52 -13.54
N LYS A 90 11.75 12.56 -14.22
CA LYS A 90 11.84 12.54 -15.69
C LYS A 90 11.58 11.15 -16.26
N LEU A 91 11.02 11.11 -17.47
CA LEU A 91 10.94 9.90 -18.28
C LEU A 91 12.35 9.62 -18.85
N GLU A 92 13.00 8.55 -18.42
CA GLU A 92 14.37 8.22 -18.82
C GLU A 92 14.43 7.38 -20.09
N THR A 93 13.44 6.52 -20.35
CA THR A 93 13.50 5.64 -21.53
C THR A 93 12.13 5.14 -21.95
N VAL A 94 11.89 5.11 -23.27
CA VAL A 94 10.79 4.39 -23.93
C VAL A 94 11.43 3.35 -24.83
N SER A 95 11.44 2.08 -24.43
CA SER A 95 11.87 1.00 -25.32
C SER A 95 10.64 0.33 -25.94
N LYS A 96 10.61 0.25 -27.28
CA LYS A 96 9.70 -0.64 -28.03
C LYS A 96 10.44 -1.96 -28.28
N SER A 97 9.89 -3.07 -27.82
CA SER A 97 10.36 -4.39 -28.25
C SER A 97 9.64 -4.78 -29.54
N ASP A 98 10.38 -4.96 -30.63
CA ASP A 98 9.85 -5.53 -31.87
C ASP A 98 9.89 -7.06 -31.82
N SER A 99 8.85 -7.68 -32.40
CA SER A 99 8.59 -9.13 -32.60
C SER A 99 7.62 -9.85 -31.65
N PHE A 100 6.44 -9.26 -31.42
CA PHE A 100 5.13 -9.92 -31.35
C PHE A 100 4.09 -8.79 -31.55
N ASN A 101 2.87 -9.03 -32.05
CA ASN A 101 1.89 -7.97 -32.40
C ASN A 101 1.36 -7.13 -31.20
N GLN A 102 2.06 -7.10 -30.06
CA GLN A 102 1.86 -6.17 -28.95
C GLN A 102 3.09 -5.29 -28.79
N SER A 103 2.91 -3.98 -28.97
CA SER A 103 3.94 -2.99 -28.63
C SER A 103 3.98 -2.81 -27.11
N LEU A 104 4.83 -3.59 -26.43
CA LEU A 104 5.15 -3.36 -25.03
C LEU A 104 6.05 -2.13 -24.94
N VAL A 105 5.50 -1.06 -24.35
CA VAL A 105 6.23 0.17 -24.07
C VAL A 105 6.70 0.13 -22.62
N LYS A 106 7.99 -0.16 -22.41
CA LYS A 106 8.60 -0.02 -21.08
C LYS A 106 8.98 1.45 -20.88
N ARG A 107 8.42 2.08 -19.85
CA ARG A 107 8.74 3.44 -19.42
C ARG A 107 9.53 3.39 -18.12
N ASN A 108 10.77 3.85 -18.15
CA ASN A 108 11.55 4.10 -16.93
C ASN A 108 11.39 5.56 -16.55
N TYR A 109 11.16 5.84 -15.27
CA TYR A 109 11.11 7.18 -14.72
C TYR A 109 12.19 7.32 -13.65
N SER A 110 12.95 8.40 -13.67
CA SER A 110 13.70 8.83 -12.49
C SER A 110 12.74 9.31 -11.42
N THR A 111 13.17 9.10 -10.19
CA THR A 111 12.43 9.47 -8.98
C THR A 111 13.21 10.48 -8.18
N LYS A 112 12.55 11.51 -7.66
CA LYS A 112 13.15 12.51 -6.77
C LYS A 112 12.46 12.50 -5.41
N GLU A 113 13.24 12.74 -4.37
CA GLU A 113 12.74 12.90 -3.01
C GLU A 113 12.08 14.27 -2.81
N VAL A 114 10.90 14.29 -2.19
CA VAL A 114 10.05 15.48 -2.04
C VAL A 114 9.35 15.49 -0.68
N GLU A 115 8.73 16.62 -0.33
CA GLU A 115 7.87 16.71 0.84
C GLU A 115 6.41 16.33 0.49
N PHE A 116 5.59 16.05 1.51
CA PHE A 116 4.16 15.74 1.31
C PHE A 116 3.40 16.84 0.53
N LYS A 117 3.76 18.12 0.76
CA LYS A 117 3.14 19.27 0.06
C LYS A 117 3.35 19.23 -1.46
N ASP A 118 4.37 18.53 -1.93
CA ASP A 118 4.75 18.43 -3.34
C ASP A 118 4.00 17.29 -4.07
N LYS A 119 2.97 16.71 -3.45
CA LYS A 119 2.13 15.64 -4.00
C LYS A 119 2.93 14.39 -4.42
N PRO A 120 3.55 13.68 -3.46
CA PRO A 120 4.37 12.50 -3.75
C PRO A 120 3.53 11.37 -4.36
N LEU A 121 4.13 10.57 -5.22
CA LEU A 121 3.52 9.34 -5.74
C LEU A 121 3.60 8.19 -4.75
N CYS A 122 4.61 8.21 -3.87
CA CYS A 122 4.87 7.15 -2.92
C CYS A 122 5.50 7.72 -1.66
N MET A 123 5.08 7.22 -0.49
CA MET A 123 5.78 7.39 0.76
C MET A 123 6.11 6.02 1.36
N LEU A 124 7.30 5.87 1.93
CA LEU A 124 7.84 4.62 2.45
C LEU A 124 8.38 4.81 3.86
N TRP A 125 7.97 3.90 4.75
CA TRP A 125 8.52 3.70 6.08
C TRP A 125 9.14 2.31 6.15
N ASN A 126 10.43 2.25 6.41
CA ASN A 126 11.23 1.05 6.62
C ASN A 126 11.31 0.77 8.12
N LYS A 127 10.45 -0.13 8.61
CA LYS A 127 10.53 -0.65 9.97
C LYS A 127 11.44 -1.88 10.01
N ASN A 128 11.83 -2.33 11.21
CA ASN A 128 12.79 -3.43 11.35
C ASN A 128 12.29 -4.71 10.63
N ASP A 129 11.01 -5.04 10.83
CA ASP A 129 10.44 -6.32 10.39
C ASP A 129 9.47 -6.17 9.21
N TYR A 130 9.07 -4.94 8.87
CA TYR A 130 8.11 -4.67 7.81
C TYR A 130 8.38 -3.33 7.11
N THR A 131 7.68 -3.12 6.00
CA THR A 131 7.58 -1.83 5.33
C THR A 131 6.12 -1.36 5.34
N LEU A 132 5.93 -0.08 5.59
CA LEU A 132 4.68 0.61 5.38
C LEU A 132 4.85 1.52 4.17
N LYS A 133 3.98 1.38 3.17
CA LYS A 133 4.01 2.16 1.93
C LYS A 133 2.65 2.77 1.67
N ILE A 134 2.63 4.03 1.24
CA ILE A 134 1.42 4.70 0.77
C ILE A 134 1.66 5.11 -0.68
N MET A 135 0.85 4.58 -1.58
CA MET A 135 0.86 4.90 -3.00
C MET A 135 -0.28 5.88 -3.31
N PHE A 136 0.02 6.95 -4.03
CA PHE A 136 -0.96 7.98 -4.39
C PHE A 136 -1.31 7.90 -5.88
N TYR A 137 -2.61 7.90 -6.15
CA TYR A 137 -3.20 7.84 -7.49
C TYR A 137 -4.04 9.11 -7.70
N TYR A 138 -3.36 10.25 -7.84
CA TYR A 138 -4.01 11.57 -7.91
C TYR A 138 -5.02 11.69 -9.06
N GLU A 139 -4.78 11.06 -10.21
CA GLU A 139 -5.71 11.06 -11.35
C GLU A 139 -7.02 10.31 -11.04
N GLN A 140 -6.97 9.32 -10.17
CA GLN A 140 -8.11 8.51 -9.73
C GLN A 140 -8.69 9.00 -8.41
N ASN A 141 -8.13 10.07 -7.83
CA ASN A 141 -8.42 10.52 -6.47
C ASN A 141 -8.40 9.37 -5.46
N GLY A 142 -7.38 8.52 -5.51
CA GLY A 142 -7.30 7.34 -4.66
C GLY A 142 -5.91 7.11 -4.10
N MET A 143 -5.82 6.30 -3.06
CA MET A 143 -4.55 5.85 -2.53
C MET A 143 -4.61 4.39 -2.10
N GLN A 144 -3.44 3.79 -1.96
CA GLN A 144 -3.28 2.44 -1.45
C GLN A 144 -2.27 2.44 -0.31
N LEU A 145 -2.72 1.95 0.83
CA LEU A 145 -1.90 1.66 2.00
C LEU A 145 -1.43 0.21 1.91
N ILE A 146 -0.14 -0.04 2.13
CA ILE A 146 0.47 -1.36 1.98
C ILE A 146 1.38 -1.63 3.17
N PHE A 147 1.12 -2.72 3.86
CA PHE A 147 2.05 -3.32 4.81
C PHE A 147 2.69 -4.53 4.15
N SER A 148 4.01 -4.65 4.19
CA SER A 148 4.71 -5.80 3.59
C SER A 148 5.83 -6.30 4.49
N SER A 149 5.92 -7.62 4.67
CA SER A 149 7.03 -8.26 5.36
C SER A 149 8.34 -7.99 4.63
N LYS A 150 9.43 -7.79 5.36
CA LYS A 150 10.78 -7.68 4.77
C LYS A 150 11.43 -9.03 4.47
N TYR A 151 10.96 -10.09 5.11
CA TYR A 151 11.49 -11.46 5.05
C TYR A 151 10.39 -12.42 4.70
#